data_AF-A0AAE8MK57-F1
#
_entry.id   AF-A0AAE8MK57-F1
#
_cell.length_a   1.000
_cell.length_b   1.000
_cell.length_c   1.000
_cell.angle_alpha   90.00
_cell.angle_beta   90.00
_cell.angle_gamma   90.00
#
_symmetry.space_group_name_H-M   'P 1'
#
loop_
_entity.id
_entity.type
_entity.pdbx_description
1 polymer ?
#
loop_
_entity_poly.entity_id
_entity_poly.type
_entity_poly.pdbx_seq_one_letter_code
_entity_poly.pdbx_strand_id
1 'polypeptide(L)'
;MTQNPSQGNQKNIFQQKDLEKSHDILTCTIKEPPFSYAHLELITNALSSSSVTLDDLSLKSYCTAACRQFLGTTGAAISTDILKVEKNHAWVRVPRPDLGSFAAAITAWRGTSDNGEQVSLQLRQCSDWLGAMVGADGQHRLWNS
;
A
#
# COMPACT_ATOMS: atom_id res chain seq x y z
N MET A 1 -79.67 -11.66 -41.36
CA MET A 1 -80.22 -11.18 -40.08
C MET A 1 -79.15 -11.46 -39.04
N THR A 2 -78.58 -10.55 -38.26
CA THR A 2 -78.96 -9.19 -37.85
C THR A 2 -77.75 -8.59 -37.12
N GLN A 3 -77.58 -7.29 -37.32
CA GLN A 3 -76.82 -6.22 -36.64
C GLN A 3 -76.18 -6.48 -35.24
N ASN A 4 -74.90 -6.04 -35.10
CA ASN A 4 -74.24 -5.14 -34.11
C ASN A 4 -74.93 -4.78 -32.76
N PRO A 5 -74.27 -4.09 -31.80
CA PRO A 5 -72.85 -4.01 -31.39
C PRO A 5 -72.67 -3.99 -29.84
N SER A 6 -71.44 -4.00 -29.31
CA SER A 6 -71.18 -3.40 -27.99
C SER A 6 -69.70 -3.05 -27.79
N GLN A 7 -69.44 -1.75 -27.68
CA GLN A 7 -68.18 -1.15 -27.27
C GLN A 7 -67.80 -1.58 -25.84
N GLY A 8 -66.53 -1.89 -25.64
CA GLY A 8 -65.87 -1.92 -24.33
C GLY A 8 -64.51 -1.25 -24.46
N ASN A 9 -64.50 0.07 -24.32
CA ASN A 9 -63.30 0.90 -24.24
C ASN A 9 -62.55 0.55 -22.94
N GLN A 10 -61.53 -0.31 -22.99
CA GLN A 10 -60.64 -0.57 -21.87
C GLN A 10 -59.36 0.26 -22.02
N LYS A 11 -59.42 1.51 -21.56
CA LYS A 11 -58.22 2.19 -21.09
C LYS A 11 -57.87 1.60 -19.72
N ASN A 12 -56.82 0.79 -19.66
CA ASN A 12 -56.06 0.51 -18.43
C ASN A 12 -54.69 1.14 -18.67
N ILE A 13 -54.40 2.41 -18.34
CA ILE A 13 -54.25 3.08 -17.02
C ILE A 13 -53.13 2.48 -16.15
N PHE A 14 -52.75 1.22 -16.31
CA PHE A 14 -51.56 0.67 -15.66
C PHE A 14 -50.33 0.79 -16.56
N GLN A 15 -49.88 2.04 -16.60
CA GLN A 15 -48.49 2.39 -16.35
C GLN A 15 -47.46 1.79 -17.32
N GLN A 16 -47.36 2.44 -18.49
CA GLN A 16 -46.05 2.90 -18.95
C GLN A 16 -45.43 3.79 -17.87
N LYS A 17 -44.87 3.19 -16.82
CA LYS A 17 -44.08 3.91 -15.84
C LYS A 17 -43.17 2.98 -15.04
N ASP A 18 -42.28 2.30 -15.74
CA ASP A 18 -40.92 2.24 -15.22
C ASP A 18 -40.03 2.89 -16.27
N LEU A 19 -39.91 4.20 -16.12
CA LEU A 19 -38.72 4.92 -16.54
C LEU A 19 -37.56 4.20 -15.88
N GLU A 20 -36.90 3.33 -16.63
CA GLU A 20 -35.45 3.13 -16.67
C GLU A 20 -34.73 4.13 -15.76
N LYS A 21 -34.65 3.81 -14.47
CA LYS A 21 -33.66 4.39 -13.58
C LYS A 21 -32.57 3.36 -13.48
N SER A 22 -31.81 3.21 -14.56
CA SER A 22 -30.45 2.71 -14.43
C SER A 22 -29.76 3.68 -13.47
N HIS A 23 -29.60 3.27 -12.22
CA HIS A 23 -28.69 3.96 -11.33
C HIS A 23 -27.31 3.64 -11.89
N ASP A 24 -26.75 4.56 -12.67
CA ASP A 24 -25.32 4.53 -12.99
C ASP A 24 -24.59 4.55 -11.65
N ILE A 25 -24.21 3.37 -11.18
CA ILE A 25 -23.27 3.21 -10.08
C ILE A 25 -21.97 3.72 -10.65
N LEU A 26 -21.69 5.01 -10.41
CA LEU A 26 -20.39 5.62 -10.70
C LEU A 26 -19.33 4.79 -9.98
N THR A 27 -18.77 3.83 -10.71
CA THR A 27 -17.68 2.99 -10.25
C THR A 27 -16.43 3.84 -10.36
N CYS A 28 -16.19 4.66 -9.34
CA CYS A 28 -14.93 5.36 -9.18
C CYS A 28 -13.93 4.35 -8.61
N THR A 29 -13.28 3.58 -9.47
CA THR A 29 -12.03 2.93 -9.09
C THR A 29 -11.00 4.04 -8.92
N ILE A 30 -10.42 4.14 -7.72
CA ILE A 30 -9.34 5.09 -7.52
C ILE A 30 -8.23 4.71 -8.51
N LYS A 31 -7.91 5.64 -9.41
CA LYS A 31 -6.91 5.50 -10.45
C LYS A 31 -5.62 4.94 -9.84
N GLU A 32 -4.93 4.08 -10.60
CA GLU A 32 -3.69 3.44 -10.18
C GLU A 32 -2.76 4.42 -9.45
N PRO A 33 -2.47 4.19 -8.15
CA PRO A 33 -1.68 5.14 -7.38
C PRO A 33 -0.26 5.20 -7.95
N PRO A 34 0.34 6.38 -8.08
CA PRO A 34 1.69 6.51 -8.64
C PRO A 34 2.78 5.93 -7.72
N PHE A 35 2.48 5.78 -6.43
CA PHE A 35 3.40 5.31 -5.42
C PHE A 35 2.82 4.10 -4.67
N SER A 36 3.73 3.29 -4.17
CA SER A 36 3.45 2.28 -3.17
C SER A 36 4.26 2.54 -1.91
N TYR A 37 3.81 1.98 -0.80
CA TYR A 37 4.32 2.25 0.53
C TYR A 37 4.88 0.98 1.15
N ALA A 38 5.96 1.12 1.92
CA ALA A 38 6.58 0.04 2.66
C ALA A 38 6.84 0.47 4.11
N HIS A 39 6.56 -0.46 5.03
CA HIS A 39 6.89 -0.36 6.44
C HIS A 39 8.12 -1.24 6.70
N LEU A 40 9.18 -0.61 7.19
CA LEU A 40 10.48 -1.19 7.48
C LEU A 40 10.73 -1.18 8.99
N GLU A 41 11.45 -2.18 9.47
CA GLU A 41 11.94 -2.23 10.85
C GLU A 41 13.45 -2.48 10.86
N LEU A 42 14.16 -1.73 11.69
CA LEU A 42 15.56 -1.91 11.98
C LEU A 42 15.72 -3.02 13.02
N ILE A 43 16.42 -4.08 12.63
CA ILE A 43 16.80 -5.17 13.52
C ILE A 43 18.27 -5.01 13.85
N THR A 44 18.59 -4.88 15.14
CA THR A 44 19.96 -4.85 15.64
C THR A 44 20.23 -6.09 16.47
N ASN A 45 21.37 -6.73 16.22
CA ASN A 45 21.92 -7.80 17.06
C ASN A 45 23.04 -7.20 17.93
N ALA A 46 22.67 -6.28 18.82
CA ALA A 46 23.58 -5.70 19.80
C ALA A 46 23.53 -6.52 21.11
N LEU A 47 24.69 -6.96 21.59
CA LEU A 47 24.85 -7.52 22.95
C LEU A 47 24.80 -6.41 24.02
N SER A 48 25.02 -5.17 23.60
CA SER A 48 25.00 -3.94 24.40
C SER A 48 23.59 -3.34 24.45
N SER A 49 23.15 -2.88 25.61
CA SER A 49 21.84 -2.23 25.82
C SER A 49 21.69 -0.84 25.16
N SER A 50 22.60 -0.43 24.28
CA SER A 50 22.49 0.79 23.49
C SER A 50 21.50 0.56 22.35
N SER A 51 20.28 1.09 22.49
CA SER A 51 19.29 1.08 21.44
C SER A 51 19.77 1.94 20.26
N VAL A 52 20.25 1.31 19.18
CA VAL A 52 20.50 2.00 17.91
C VAL A 52 19.16 2.51 17.40
N THR A 53 18.99 3.83 17.38
CA THR A 53 17.80 4.48 16.84
C THR A 53 17.98 4.68 15.34
N LEU A 54 16.93 4.42 14.57
CA LEU A 54 16.93 4.67 13.14
C LEU A 54 16.78 6.17 12.88
N ASP A 55 17.70 6.75 12.10
CA ASP A 55 17.64 8.12 11.61
C ASP A 55 17.40 8.16 10.09
N ASP A 56 16.92 9.29 9.59
CA ASP A 56 16.55 9.44 8.17
C ASP A 56 17.75 9.23 7.23
N LEU A 57 18.94 9.66 7.64
CA LEU A 57 20.15 9.55 6.83
C LEU A 57 20.63 8.10 6.72
N SER A 58 20.73 7.38 7.84
CA SER A 58 21.12 5.96 7.79
C SER A 58 20.07 5.12 7.08
N LEU A 59 18.79 5.38 7.30
CA LEU A 59 17.71 4.70 6.57
C LEU A 59 17.88 4.87 5.05
N LYS A 60 18.10 6.11 4.58
CA LYS A 60 18.31 6.38 3.16
C LYS A 60 19.54 5.63 2.63
N SER A 61 20.65 5.69 3.39
CA SER A 61 21.89 4.99 3.06
C SER A 61 21.68 3.47 2.93
N TYR A 62 20.98 2.85 3.89
CA TYR A 62 20.68 1.42 3.90
C TYR A 62 19.79 1.00 2.75
N CYS A 63 18.70 1.74 2.49
CA CYS A 63 17.83 1.49 1.33
C CYS A 63 18.62 1.57 0.01
N THR A 64 19.43 2.62 -0.17
CA THR A 64 20.26 2.76 -1.37
C THR A 64 21.30 1.66 -1.48
N ALA A 65 21.94 1.24 -0.37
CA ALA A 65 22.90 0.15 -0.35
C ALA A 65 22.24 -1.19 -0.70
N ALA A 66 21.07 -1.49 -0.12
CA ALA A 66 20.28 -2.67 -0.41
C ALA A 66 19.88 -2.76 -1.88
N CYS A 67 19.28 -1.69 -2.41
CA CYS A 67 18.89 -1.62 -3.82
C CYS A 67 20.10 -1.70 -4.75
N ARG A 68 21.23 -1.08 -4.39
CA ARG A 68 22.46 -1.18 -5.17
C ARG A 68 23.06 -2.58 -5.16
N GLN A 69 23.03 -3.28 -4.02
CA GLN A 69 23.53 -4.65 -3.91
C GLN A 69 22.71 -5.62 -4.76
N PHE A 70 21.38 -5.45 -4.79
CA PHE A 70 20.48 -6.38 -5.47
C PHE A 70 20.28 -6.08 -6.97
N LEU A 71 20.19 -4.79 -7.34
CA LEU A 71 19.82 -4.35 -8.69
C LEU A 71 20.92 -3.51 -9.37
N GLY A 72 22.06 -3.29 -8.71
CA GLY A 72 23.16 -2.48 -9.24
C GLY A 72 22.86 -0.97 -9.27
N THR A 73 23.45 -0.28 -10.25
CA THR A 73 23.30 1.18 -10.43
C THR A 73 21.86 1.61 -10.66
N THR A 74 21.06 0.78 -11.34
CA THR A 74 19.62 1.01 -11.56
C THR A 74 18.85 1.04 -10.25
N GLY A 75 19.14 0.10 -9.34
CA GLY A 75 18.51 0.08 -8.01
C GLY A 75 18.83 1.32 -7.18
N ALA A 76 20.08 1.80 -7.26
CA ALA A 76 20.48 3.02 -6.56
C ALA A 76 19.73 4.27 -7.04
N ALA A 77 19.18 4.24 -8.25
CA ALA A 77 18.40 5.32 -8.83
C ALA A 77 16.90 5.25 -8.50
N ILE A 78 16.43 4.20 -7.81
CA ILE A 78 15.03 4.11 -7.37
C ILE A 78 14.74 5.27 -6.42
N SER A 79 13.75 6.09 -6.79
CA SER A 79 13.31 7.18 -5.93
C SER A 79 12.64 6.61 -4.68
N THR A 80 13.17 6.95 -3.51
CA THR A 80 12.66 6.47 -2.22
C THR A 80 12.51 7.68 -1.32
N ASP A 81 11.28 8.00 -0.93
CA ASP A 81 11.03 9.12 -0.03
C ASP A 81 10.63 8.61 1.35
N ILE A 82 11.20 9.22 2.39
CA ILE A 82 10.92 8.88 3.79
C ILE A 82 9.70 9.68 4.22
N LEU A 83 8.69 8.99 4.73
CA LEU A 83 7.44 9.60 5.19
C LEU A 83 7.46 9.84 6.70
N LYS A 84 8.00 8.86 7.43
CA LYS A 84 8.07 8.88 8.88
C LYS A 84 9.14 7.90 9.35
N VAL A 85 9.87 8.29 10.39
CA VAL A 85 10.72 7.39 11.18
C VAL A 85 10.29 7.51 12.63
N GLU A 86 10.10 6.37 13.29
CA GLU A 86 9.74 6.30 14.70
C GLU A 86 10.48 5.13 15.35
N LYS A 87 11.43 5.44 16.24
CA LYS A 87 12.28 4.46 16.94
C LYS A 87 13.10 3.61 15.95
N ASN A 88 12.71 2.35 15.78
CA ASN A 88 13.29 1.39 14.84
C ASN A 88 12.37 1.15 13.63
N HIS A 89 11.21 1.81 13.53
CA HIS A 89 10.28 1.68 12.43
C HIS A 89 10.41 2.84 11.45
N ALA A 90 10.22 2.56 10.17
CA ALA A 90 10.19 3.58 9.13
C ALA A 90 9.13 3.28 8.07
N TRP A 91 8.53 4.35 7.55
CA TRP A 91 7.58 4.30 6.45
C TRP A 91 8.18 5.05 5.27
N VAL A 92 8.26 4.36 4.14
CA VAL A 92 8.81 4.92 2.90
C VAL A 92 7.79 4.77 1.78
N ARG A 93 7.89 5.66 0.78
CA ARG A 93 7.22 5.49 -0.51
C ARG A 93 8.24 5.27 -1.62
N VAL A 94 7.84 4.49 -2.61
CA VAL A 94 8.58 4.21 -3.83
C VAL A 94 7.62 4.27 -5.02
N PRO A 95 8.11 4.53 -6.25
CA PRO A 95 7.30 4.36 -7.45
C PRO A 95 6.67 2.98 -7.46
N ARG A 96 5.37 2.93 -7.78
CA ARG A 96 4.60 1.67 -7.81
C ARG A 96 5.28 0.52 -8.59
N PRO A 97 5.84 0.73 -9.81
CA PRO A 97 6.49 -0.37 -10.53
C PRO A 97 7.74 -0.91 -9.83
N ASP A 98 8.37 -0.12 -8.95
CA ASP A 98 9.62 -0.47 -8.29
C ASP A 98 9.41 -1.21 -6.96
N LEU A 99 8.17 -1.26 -6.43
CA LEU A 99 7.88 -1.87 -5.12
C LEU A 99 8.39 -3.30 -5.00
N GLY A 100 8.16 -4.13 -6.02
CA GLY A 100 8.58 -5.54 -5.99
C GLY A 100 10.10 -5.68 -5.91
N SER A 101 10.82 -4.94 -6.75
CA SER A 101 12.28 -4.92 -6.78
C SER A 101 12.88 -4.32 -5.50
N PHE A 102 12.25 -3.27 -4.97
CA PHE A 102 12.62 -2.65 -3.70
C PHE A 102 12.43 -3.64 -2.53
N ALA A 103 11.27 -4.29 -2.43
CA ALA A 103 10.98 -5.27 -1.40
C ALA A 103 11.96 -6.46 -1.42
N ALA A 104 12.27 -6.97 -2.62
CA ALA A 104 13.27 -8.01 -2.80
C ALA A 104 14.67 -7.56 -2.37
N ALA A 105 15.06 -6.33 -2.73
CA ALA A 105 16.35 -5.76 -2.36
C ALA A 105 16.52 -5.62 -0.84
N ILE A 106 15.51 -5.09 -0.15
CA ILE A 106 15.52 -4.96 1.32
C ILE A 106 15.61 -6.34 1.97
N THR A 107 14.82 -7.30 1.50
CA THR A 107 14.80 -8.67 2.06
C THR A 107 16.13 -9.40 1.84
N ALA A 108 16.80 -9.17 0.70
CA ALA A 108 18.08 -9.79 0.37
C ALA A 108 19.29 -9.07 1.01
N TRP A 109 19.10 -7.90 1.61
CA TRP A 109 20.18 -7.11 2.17
C TRP A 109 20.68 -7.73 3.49
N ARG A 110 21.99 -7.97 3.58
CA ARG A 110 22.61 -8.64 4.75
C ARG A 110 22.76 -7.73 5.96
N GLY A 111 22.48 -6.44 5.79
CA GLY A 111 22.77 -5.43 6.79
C GLY A 111 24.17 -4.86 6.68
N THR A 112 24.48 -3.98 7.62
CA THR A 112 25.83 -3.47 7.87
C THR A 112 26.31 -3.97 9.22
N SER A 113 27.63 -4.10 9.39
CA SER A 113 28.22 -4.33 10.71
C SER A 113 29.08 -3.12 11.06
N ASP A 114 28.82 -2.55 12.24
CA ASP A 114 29.69 -1.54 12.83
C ASP A 114 30.12 -2.02 14.22
N ASN A 115 31.42 -2.02 14.48
CA ASN A 115 32.03 -2.46 15.74
C ASN A 115 31.53 -3.83 16.29
N GLY A 116 31.16 -4.75 15.40
CA GLY A 116 30.67 -6.09 15.77
C GLY A 116 29.17 -6.17 16.05
N GLU A 117 28.44 -5.05 16.02
CA GLU A 117 26.98 -5.02 16.03
C GLU A 117 26.47 -5.16 14.59
N GLN A 118 25.61 -6.14 14.34
CA GLN A 118 24.99 -6.33 13.02
C GLN A 118 23.62 -5.65 13.00
N VAL A 119 23.42 -4.78 12.02
CA VAL A 119 22.19 -4.03 11.80
C VAL A 119 21.61 -4.37 10.44
N SER A 120 20.36 -4.81 10.37
CA SER A 120 19.66 -5.12 9.12
C SER A 120 18.27 -4.48 9.08
N LEU A 121 17.73 -4.35 7.87
CA LEU A 121 16.36 -3.86 7.66
C LEU A 121 15.45 -5.04 7.31
N GLN A 122 14.31 -5.10 7.99
CA GLN A 122 13.26 -6.07 7.72
C GLN A 122 12.03 -5.38 7.14
N LEU A 123 11.51 -5.93 6.04
CA LEU A 123 10.22 -5.51 5.50
C LEU A 123 9.08 -6.11 6.34
N ARG A 124 8.24 -5.25 6.92
CA ARG A 124 7.08 -5.67 7.73
C ARG A 124 5.81 -5.73 6.91
N GLN A 125 5.54 -4.70 6.14
CA GLN A 125 4.34 -4.60 5.33
C GLN A 125 4.58 -3.76 4.08
N CYS A 126 3.81 -4.01 3.03
CA CYS A 126 3.71 -3.16 1.86
C CYS A 126 2.25 -3.00 1.42
N SER A 127 1.94 -1.85 0.82
CA SER A 127 0.61 -1.58 0.23
C SER A 127 0.69 -0.45 -0.78
N ASP A 128 -0.19 -0.47 -1.77
CA ASP A 128 -0.40 0.65 -2.69
C ASP A 128 -1.10 1.84 -2.01
N TRP A 129 -1.73 1.62 -0.85
CA TRP A 129 -2.47 2.64 -0.11
C TRP A 129 -1.93 2.79 1.31
N LEU A 130 -1.39 3.97 1.64
CA LEU A 130 -0.87 4.26 2.98
C LEU A 130 -1.92 4.00 4.07
N GLY A 131 -3.18 4.38 3.84
CA GLY A 131 -4.27 4.16 4.78
C GLY A 131 -4.56 2.68 5.07
N ALA A 132 -4.40 1.80 4.07
CA ALA A 132 -4.57 0.36 4.28
C ALA A 132 -3.44 -0.22 5.14
N MET A 133 -2.22 0.27 4.95
CA MET A 133 -1.06 -0.15 5.74
C MET A 133 -1.16 0.32 7.20
N VAL A 134 -1.39 1.63 7.42
CA VAL A 134 -1.50 2.20 8.77
C VAL A 134 -2.75 1.70 9.50
N GLY A 135 -3.85 1.47 8.78
CA GLY A 135 -5.08 0.92 9.34
C GLY A 135 -4.89 -0.51 9.87
N ALA A 136 -4.16 -1.36 9.14
CA ALA A 136 -3.87 -2.73 9.57
C ALA A 136 -3.06 -2.77 10.88
N ASP A 137 -2.02 -1.94 11.00
CA ASP A 137 -1.23 -1.80 12.23
C ASP A 137 -2.09 -1.34 13.42
N GLY A 138 -2.99 -0.36 13.19
CA GLY A 138 -3.91 0.13 14.19
C GLY A 138 -4.88 -0.94 14.69
N GLN A 139 -5.44 -1.75 13.78
CA GLN A 139 -6.30 -2.88 14.14
C GLN A 139 -5.53 -3.92 14.96
N HIS A 140 -4.33 -4.32 14.52
CA HIS A 140 -3.50 -5.29 15.24
C HIS A 140 -3.24 -4.89 16.70
N ARG A 141 -3.05 -3.59 16.97
CA ARG A 141 -2.87 -3.08 18.33
C ARG A 141 -4.12 -3.23 19.19
N LEU A 142 -5.32 -3.10 18.63
CA LEU A 142 -6.58 -3.24 19.38
C LEU A 142 -6.85 -4.69 19.82
N TRP A 143 -6.37 -5.67 19.07
CA TRP A 143 -6.59 -7.10 19.37
C TRP A 143 -5.54 -7.70 20.30
N ASN A 144 -4.35 -7.08 20.39
CA ASN A 144 -3.23 -7.55 21.20
C ASN A 144 -2.95 -6.65 22.43
N SER A 145 -3.83 -5.70 22.71
CA SER A 145 -3.79 -4.85 23.91
C SER A 145 -4.40 -5.51 25.13
#